data_AF-A0A842QAR3-F1
#
_entry.id   AF-A0A842QAR3-F1
#
_cell.length_a   1.000
_cell.length_b   1.000
_cell.length_c   1.000
_cell.angle_alpha   90.00
_cell.angle_beta   90.00
_cell.angle_gamma   90.00
#
_symmetry.space_group_name_H-M   'P 1'
#
loop_
_entity.id
_entity.type
_entity.pdbx_description
1 polymer ?
#
loop_
_entity_poly.entity_id
_entity_poly.type
_entity_poly.pdbx_seq_one_letter_code
_entity_poly.pdbx_strand_id
1 'polypeptide(L)'
;MPLRFFVLLVNYMFQFLGAWSTILFGIIFVLGTLYYTRLRSADWGTAVASAQLENETLKSVRRDLKDLYEERSILISQLSDAKGKRLNELTQKLETIDAQINNTRAKIEEIENIT
;
A
#
# COMPACT_ATOMS: atom_id res chain seq x y z
N MET A 1 -70.37 -22.36 -2.70
CA MET A 1 -69.62 -21.62 -1.68
C MET A 1 -68.13 -22.02 -1.51
N PRO A 2 -67.65 -23.27 -1.73
CA PRO A 2 -66.26 -23.62 -1.39
C PRO A 2 -65.20 -22.96 -2.28
N LEU A 3 -65.53 -22.67 -3.54
CA LEU A 3 -64.60 -22.05 -4.49
C LEU A 3 -64.16 -20.63 -4.08
N ARG A 4 -65.07 -19.84 -3.50
CA ARG A 4 -64.77 -18.46 -3.06
C ARG A 4 -63.86 -18.45 -1.84
N PHE A 5 -64.06 -19.40 -0.92
CA PHE A 5 -63.18 -19.57 0.24
C PHE A 5 -61.78 -20.00 -0.18
N PHE A 6 -61.68 -20.95 -1.10
CA PHE A 6 -60.39 -21.41 -1.66
C PHE A 6 -59.62 -20.26 -2.32
N VAL A 7 -60.28 -19.46 -3.17
CA VAL A 7 -59.63 -18.30 -3.82
C VAL A 7 -59.16 -17.27 -2.78
N LEU A 8 -59.96 -16.99 -1.75
CA LEU A 8 -59.60 -16.04 -0.70
C LEU A 8 -58.38 -16.52 0.10
N LEU A 9 -58.36 -17.81 0.45
CA LEU A 9 -57.25 -18.43 1.17
C LEU A 9 -55.96 -18.41 0.35
N VAL A 10 -56.03 -18.79 -0.92
CA VAL A 10 -54.88 -18.77 -1.84
C VAL A 10 -54.34 -17.35 -1.99
N ASN A 11 -55.21 -16.35 -2.15
CA ASN A 11 -54.79 -14.95 -2.30
C ASN A 11 -54.08 -14.43 -1.04
N TYR A 12 -54.56 -14.82 0.14
CA TYR A 12 -53.92 -14.48 1.41
C TYR A 12 -52.54 -15.12 1.55
N MET A 13 -52.40 -16.39 1.12
CA MET A 13 -51.10 -17.07 1.10
C MET A 13 -50.10 -16.39 0.16
N PHE A 14 -50.54 -15.97 -1.04
CA PHE A 14 -49.68 -15.24 -1.97
C PHE A 14 -49.24 -13.88 -1.42
N GLN A 15 -50.13 -13.12 -0.79
CA GLN A 15 -49.77 -11.85 -0.15
C GLN A 15 -48.78 -12.06 1.00
N PHE A 16 -49.00 -13.08 1.83
CA PHE A 16 -48.10 -13.42 2.92
C PHE A 16 -46.71 -13.83 2.42
N LEU A 17 -46.64 -14.71 1.41
CA LEU A 17 -45.38 -15.13 0.78
C LEU A 17 -44.66 -13.97 0.11
N GLY A 18 -45.38 -13.08 -0.57
CA GLY A 18 -44.82 -11.89 -1.22
C GLY A 18 -44.23 -10.90 -0.22
N ALA A 19 -44.96 -10.60 0.86
CA ALA A 19 -44.48 -9.74 1.93
C ALA A 19 -43.24 -10.34 2.62
N TRP A 20 -43.27 -11.64 2.90
CA TRP A 20 -42.12 -12.34 3.48
C TRP A 20 -40.89 -12.37 2.59
N SER A 21 -41.07 -12.59 1.29
CA SER A 21 -39.97 -12.56 0.32
C SER A 21 -39.29 -11.20 0.30
N THR A 22 -40.06 -10.11 0.36
CA THR A 22 -39.53 -8.74 0.36
C THR A 22 -38.74 -8.46 1.65
N ILE A 23 -39.23 -8.92 2.80
CA ILE A 23 -38.53 -8.79 4.09
C ILE A 23 -37.20 -9.57 4.07
N LEU A 24 -37.22 -10.82 3.62
CA LEU A 24 -36.00 -11.64 3.52
C LEU A 24 -34.99 -11.04 2.56
N PHE A 25 -35.45 -10.52 1.42
CA PHE A 25 -34.59 -9.84 0.47
C PHE A 25 -33.94 -8.59 1.09
N GLY A 26 -34.72 -7.78 1.82
CA GLY A 26 -34.20 -6.62 2.54
C GLY A 26 -33.12 -6.98 3.56
N ILE A 27 -33.34 -8.05 4.35
CA ILE A 27 -32.35 -8.53 5.33
C ILE A 27 -31.07 -8.99 4.64
N ILE A 28 -31.18 -9.82 3.61
CA ILE A 28 -30.01 -10.32 2.85
C ILE A 28 -29.25 -9.16 2.21
N PHE A 29 -29.97 -8.17 1.66
CA PHE A 29 -29.36 -7.00 1.04
C PHE A 29 -28.59 -6.14 2.06
N VAL A 30 -29.17 -5.88 3.24
CA VAL A 30 -28.49 -5.12 4.31
C VAL A 30 -27.27 -5.87 4.83
N LEU A 31 -27.39 -7.17 5.07
CA LEU A 31 -26.24 -7.98 5.51
C LEU A 31 -25.15 -8.05 4.44
N GLY A 32 -25.52 -8.22 3.17
CA GLY A 32 -24.60 -8.27 2.05
C GLY A 32 -23.85 -6.96 1.85
N THR A 33 -24.55 -5.83 1.91
CA THR A 33 -23.92 -4.50 1.82
C THR A 33 -22.99 -4.23 2.99
N LEU A 34 -23.39 -4.54 4.23
CA LEU A 34 -22.52 -4.39 5.40
C LEU A 34 -21.26 -5.27 5.31
N TYR A 35 -21.41 -6.52 4.90
CA TYR A 35 -20.28 -7.43 4.70
C TYR A 35 -19.34 -6.92 3.62
N TYR A 36 -19.89 -6.51 2.47
CA TYR A 36 -19.11 -5.98 1.35
C TYR A 36 -18.35 -4.70 1.73
N THR A 37 -19.01 -3.77 2.44
CA THR A 37 -18.36 -2.54 2.93
C THR A 37 -17.22 -2.85 3.89
N ARG A 38 -17.40 -3.81 4.82
CA ARG A 38 -16.32 -4.22 5.72
C ARG A 38 -15.13 -4.83 4.97
N LEU A 39 -15.40 -5.76 4.05
CA LEU A 39 -14.35 -6.40 3.25
C LEU A 39 -13.57 -5.35 2.45
N ARG A 40 -14.31 -4.47 1.75
CA ARG A 40 -13.71 -3.40 0.95
C ARG A 40 -12.93 -2.39 1.79
N SER A 41 -13.40 -2.07 2.99
CA SER A 41 -12.67 -1.18 3.91
C SER A 41 -11.36 -1.80 4.41
N ALA A 42 -11.34 -3.14 4.62
CA ALA A 42 -10.14 -3.86 5.00
C ALA A 42 -9.13 -3.88 3.83
N ASP A 43 -9.59 -4.17 2.61
CA ASP A 43 -8.74 -4.18 1.41
C ASP A 43 -8.15 -2.80 1.09
N TRP A 44 -8.94 -1.73 1.29
CA TRP A 44 -8.44 -0.37 1.12
C TRP A 44 -7.47 0.02 2.24
N GLY A 45 -7.74 -0.37 3.48
CA GLY A 45 -6.84 -0.12 4.60
C GLY A 45 -5.48 -0.79 4.42
N THR A 46 -5.46 -2.04 3.95
CA THR A 46 -4.22 -2.77 3.71
C THR A 46 -3.46 -2.21 2.50
N ALA A 47 -4.15 -1.89 1.40
CA ALA A 47 -3.52 -1.29 0.21
C ALA A 47 -2.96 0.13 0.48
N VAL A 48 -3.66 0.93 1.28
CA VAL A 48 -3.16 2.26 1.70
C VAL A 48 -1.97 2.11 2.65
N ALA A 49 -2.02 1.16 3.58
CA ALA A 49 -0.90 0.90 4.49
C ALA A 49 0.35 0.42 3.75
N SER A 50 0.21 -0.46 2.75
CA SER A 50 1.35 -0.91 1.94
C SER A 50 1.93 0.23 1.11
N ALA A 51 1.08 1.04 0.46
CA ALA A 51 1.53 2.19 -0.33
C ALA A 51 2.20 3.27 0.52
N GLN A 52 1.75 3.47 1.77
CA GLN A 52 2.39 4.40 2.69
C GLN A 52 3.77 3.88 3.13
N LEU A 53 3.87 2.60 3.49
CA LEU A 53 5.13 1.99 3.92
C LEU A 53 6.16 1.97 2.78
N GLU A 54 5.74 1.75 1.55
CA GLU A 54 6.57 1.83 0.35
C GLU A 54 7.09 3.26 0.12
N ASN A 55 6.22 4.26 0.20
CA ASN A 55 6.62 5.67 0.08
C ASN A 55 7.58 6.11 1.20
N GLU A 56 7.35 5.66 2.44
CA GLU A 56 8.23 5.94 3.57
C GLU A 56 9.61 5.30 3.37
N THR A 57 9.64 4.07 2.86
CA THR A 57 10.88 3.35 2.53
C THR A 57 11.65 4.09 1.44
N LEU A 58 10.98 4.43 0.34
CA LEU A 58 11.60 5.14 -0.79
C LEU A 58 12.10 6.54 -0.37
N LYS A 59 11.37 7.23 0.50
CA LYS A 59 11.80 8.50 1.09
C LYS A 59 13.05 8.34 1.98
N SER A 60 13.12 7.27 2.77
CA SER A 60 14.31 6.95 3.59
C SER A 60 15.52 6.72 2.70
N VAL A 61 15.39 5.85 1.68
CA VAL A 61 16.51 5.51 0.79
C VAL A 61 16.98 6.74 0.00
N ARG A 62 16.07 7.62 -0.45
CA ARG A 62 16.45 8.91 -1.08
C ARG A 62 17.17 9.85 -0.12
N ARG A 63 16.84 9.84 1.18
CA ARG A 63 17.57 10.62 2.19
C ARG A 63 18.97 10.05 2.40
N ASP A 64 19.10 8.75 2.56
CA ASP A 64 20.41 8.08 2.71
C ASP A 64 21.32 8.39 1.51
N LEU A 65 20.76 8.38 0.29
CA LEU A 65 21.50 8.77 -0.91
C LEU A 65 22.00 10.21 -0.85
N LYS A 66 21.17 11.14 -0.36
CA LYS A 66 21.54 12.55 -0.20
C LYS A 66 22.68 12.69 0.82
N ASP A 67 22.60 11.97 1.93
CA ASP A 67 23.61 12.01 2.99
C ASP A 67 24.95 11.45 2.48
N LEU A 68 24.93 10.39 1.68
CA LEU A 68 26.14 9.87 1.01
C LEU A 68 26.76 10.88 0.03
N TYR A 69 25.95 11.65 -0.71
CA TYR A 69 26.46 12.73 -1.57
C TYR A 69 27.11 13.86 -0.78
N GLU A 70 26.54 14.19 0.38
CA GLU A 70 27.09 15.21 1.27
C GLU A 70 28.42 14.74 1.89
N GLU A 71 28.48 13.48 2.36
CA GLU A 71 29.71 12.87 2.86
C GLU A 71 30.81 12.82 1.78
N ARG A 72 30.45 12.45 0.55
CA ARG A 72 31.35 12.50 -0.60
C ARG A 72 31.90 13.91 -0.83
N SER A 73 31.04 14.92 -0.81
CA SER A 73 31.45 16.33 -1.00
C SER A 73 32.44 16.77 0.07
N ILE A 74 32.19 16.42 1.34
CA ILE A 74 33.08 16.71 2.46
C ILE A 74 34.43 16.01 2.25
N LEU A 75 34.44 14.73 1.88
CA LEU A 75 35.69 13.99 1.64
C LEU A 75 36.49 14.55 0.46
N ILE A 76 35.84 15.02 -0.61
CA ILE A 76 36.51 15.70 -1.72
C ILE A 76 37.16 17.00 -1.24
N SER A 77 36.47 17.77 -0.40
CA SER A 77 37.05 19.00 0.19
C SER A 77 38.27 18.70 1.07
N GLN A 78 38.25 17.59 1.81
CA GLN A 78 39.39 17.14 2.62
C GLN A 78 40.53 16.57 1.76
N LEU A 79 40.22 16.06 0.57
CA LEU A 79 41.20 15.52 -0.38
C LEU A 79 42.11 16.62 -0.94
N SER A 80 41.60 17.85 -1.15
CA SER A 80 42.42 18.96 -1.67
C SER A 80 43.57 19.34 -0.75
N ASP A 81 43.39 19.11 0.55
CA ASP A 81 44.36 19.48 1.60
C ASP A 81 45.22 18.29 2.07
N ALA A 82 44.90 17.07 1.65
CA ALA A 82 45.58 15.86 2.09
C ALA A 82 46.84 15.53 1.27
N LYS A 83 47.88 14.97 1.92
CA LYS A 83 49.11 14.47 1.26
C LYS A 83 49.54 13.12 1.84
N GLY A 84 50.20 12.30 1.01
CA GLY A 84 50.80 11.03 1.42
C GLY A 84 49.76 9.97 1.82
N LYS A 85 50.00 9.25 2.92
CA LYS A 85 49.11 8.15 3.38
C LYS A 85 47.65 8.57 3.59
N ARG A 86 47.43 9.79 4.06
CA ARG A 86 46.09 10.35 4.32
C ARG A 86 45.28 10.58 3.04
N LEU A 87 45.97 10.85 1.92
CA LEU A 87 45.34 10.94 0.61
C LEU A 87 44.87 9.56 0.12
N ASN A 88 45.70 8.52 0.27
CA ASN A 88 45.29 7.15 -0.08
C ASN A 88 44.10 6.66 0.75
N GLU A 89 44.07 6.96 2.04
CA GLU A 89 42.94 6.63 2.93
C GLU A 89 41.64 7.33 2.52
N LEU A 90 41.72 8.63 2.18
CA LEU A 90 40.56 9.38 1.72
C LEU A 90 40.07 8.92 0.35
N THR A 91 40.98 8.57 -0.58
CA THR A 91 40.62 7.99 -1.88
C THR A 91 39.90 6.65 -1.73
N GLN A 92 40.37 5.75 -0.87
CA GLN A 92 39.69 4.48 -0.59
C GLN A 92 38.29 4.69 0.02
N LYS A 93 38.14 5.66 0.92
CA LYS A 93 36.82 6.03 1.46
C LYS A 93 35.89 6.58 0.37
N LEU A 94 36.43 7.38 -0.55
CA LEU A 94 35.68 7.92 -1.69
C LEU A 94 35.19 6.81 -2.62
N GLU A 95 36.04 5.84 -2.96
CA GLU A 95 35.66 4.65 -3.74
C GLU A 95 34.57 3.84 -3.04
N THR A 96 34.65 3.70 -1.72
CA THR A 96 33.65 2.99 -0.92
C THR A 96 32.30 3.72 -0.96
N ILE A 97 32.29 5.04 -0.81
CA ILE A 97 31.07 5.86 -0.88
C ILE A 97 30.49 5.87 -2.30
N ASP A 98 31.33 5.94 -3.33
CA ASP A 98 30.86 5.84 -4.72
C ASP A 98 30.19 4.48 -4.99
N ALA A 99 30.75 3.39 -4.45
CA ALA A 99 30.11 2.07 -4.50
C ALA A 99 28.77 2.02 -3.73
N GLN A 100 28.70 2.65 -2.55
CA GLN A 100 27.47 2.75 -1.77
C GLN A 100 26.39 3.59 -2.46
N ILE A 101 26.76 4.69 -3.11
CA ILE A 101 25.87 5.53 -3.92
C ILE A 101 25.29 4.72 -5.08
N ASN A 102 26.14 3.99 -5.82
CA ASN A 102 25.68 3.15 -6.93
C ASN A 102 24.74 2.04 -6.46
N ASN A 103 25.06 1.38 -5.35
CA ASN A 103 24.20 0.36 -4.75
C ASN A 103 22.85 0.95 -4.30
N THR A 104 22.87 2.11 -3.65
CA THR A 104 21.65 2.79 -3.18
C THR A 104 20.80 3.29 -4.34
N ARG A 105 21.41 3.77 -5.43
CA ARG A 105 20.69 4.10 -6.68
C ARG A 105 20.04 2.87 -7.29
N ALA A 106 20.77 1.76 -7.40
CA ALA A 106 20.23 0.51 -7.92
C ALA A 106 19.03 0.01 -7.10
N LYS A 107 19.08 0.15 -5.76
CA LYS A 107 17.95 -0.16 -4.88
C LYS A 107 16.74 0.75 -5.10
N ILE A 108 16.95 2.05 -5.37
CA ILE A 108 15.85 2.96 -5.71
C ILE A 108 15.21 2.55 -7.03
N GLU A 109 16.02 2.27 -8.06
CA GLU A 109 15.52 1.79 -9.35
C GLU A 109 14.79 0.45 -9.24
N GLU A 110 15.26 -0.46 -8.38
CA GLU A 110 14.59 -1.73 -8.11
C GLU A 110 13.22 -1.50 -7.45
N ILE A 111 13.14 -0.63 -6.43
CA ILE A 111 11.88 -0.28 -5.78
C ILE A 111 10.92 0.38 -6.78
N GLU A 112 11.40 1.37 -7.56
CA GLU A 112 10.57 2.09 -8.56
C GLU A 112 10.11 1.23 -9.74
N ASN A 113 10.80 0.12 -10.07
CA ASN A 113 10.38 -0.80 -11.12
C ASN A 113 9.38 -1.88 -10.62
N ILE A 114 9.27 -2.05 -9.30
CA ILE A 114 8.31 -2.98 -8.68
C ILE A 114 6.96 -2.29 -8.45
N THR A 115 6.94 -0.97 -8.27
CA THR A 115 5.75 -0.12 -8.13
C THR A 115 5.07 0.20 -9.46
#